data_AF-A0A1I1MVL0-F1
#
_entry.id   AF-A0A1I1MVL0-F1
#
_cell.length_a   1.000
_cell.length_b   1.000
_cell.length_c   1.000
_cell.angle_alpha   90.00
_cell.angle_beta   90.00
_cell.angle_gamma   90.00
#
_symmetry.space_group_name_H-M   'P 1'
#
loop_
_entity.id
_entity.type
_entity.pdbx_description
1 polymer ?
#
loop_
_entity_poly.entity_id
_entity_poly.type
_entity_poly.pdbx_seq_one_letter_code
_entity_poly.pdbx_strand_id
1 'polypeptide(L)'
;MPSSNPAFSRGFPGAPNGQGGQYGNQGYAQPGPQQYGAPQQWGQQAPQQSPYQQNPYAATGQQYMTMDDVVSKTGISFLVTVLAAAAVWAVPGQAAMGLALPAVLIAFVVGLVISFKQIANPAATLAYAALMGVGVGAISEAFNSVYPGIVMQAVIGTFGVFFGMLVVYKTGAIRVTPKLTRWIVGAMFGVLALMLVNLVAALIGGGDGLGLRSGGPIAIIFSLVVIGVAAFSLLLDFDMADEAIRRGVAPKVAWYIAFGLLVTVIWLYLEILRLLSYFRE
;
A
#
# COMPACT_ATOMS: atom_id res chain seq x y z
N MET A 1 -18.37 27.48 -43.38
CA MET A 1 -19.02 26.54 -44.32
C MET A 1 -19.23 25.22 -43.57
N PRO A 2 -20.46 24.85 -43.19
CA PRO A 2 -20.72 23.58 -42.49
C PRO A 2 -20.62 22.41 -43.48
N SER A 3 -19.86 21.37 -43.12
CA SER A 3 -19.68 20.17 -43.93
C SER A 3 -20.90 19.25 -43.83
N SER A 4 -21.44 18.90 -45.00
CA SER A 4 -22.58 18.02 -45.23
C SER A 4 -22.15 16.54 -45.20
N ASN A 5 -21.88 16.00 -44.01
CA ASN A 5 -21.60 14.57 -43.84
C ASN A 5 -22.81 13.81 -43.26
N PRO A 6 -23.48 12.94 -44.04
CA PRO A 6 -24.66 12.19 -43.61
C PRO A 6 -24.36 11.02 -42.64
N ALA A 7 -23.09 10.81 -42.27
CA ALA A 7 -22.72 9.85 -41.21
C ALA A 7 -23.03 10.37 -39.79
N PHE A 8 -23.23 11.68 -39.61
CA PHE A 8 -23.48 12.31 -38.31
C PHE A 8 -24.94 12.76 -38.12
N SER A 9 -25.83 12.48 -39.07
CA SER A 9 -27.25 12.87 -39.03
C SER A 9 -28.19 11.79 -38.46
N ARG A 10 -27.66 10.65 -37.98
CA ARG A 10 -28.46 9.64 -37.27
C ARG A 10 -28.16 9.71 -35.78
N GLY A 11 -29.04 10.39 -35.06
CA GLY A 11 -29.02 10.50 -33.60
C GLY A 11 -29.14 9.14 -32.92
N PHE A 12 -28.45 9.00 -31.79
CA PHE A 12 -28.55 7.87 -30.89
C PHE A 12 -29.89 7.90 -30.14
N PRO A 13 -30.58 6.76 -29.94
CA PRO A 13 -31.79 6.71 -29.15
C PRO A 13 -31.44 6.93 -27.66
N GLY A 14 -32.00 7.99 -27.05
CA GLY A 14 -31.96 8.17 -25.60
C GLY A 14 -31.16 9.37 -25.06
N ALA A 15 -30.69 10.30 -25.89
CA ALA A 15 -30.08 11.55 -25.42
C ALA A 15 -31.09 12.72 -25.51
N PRO A 16 -31.47 13.39 -24.40
CA PRO A 16 -32.24 14.63 -24.45
C PRO A 16 -31.33 15.75 -24.98
N ASN A 17 -31.55 16.16 -26.22
CA ASN A 17 -30.93 17.33 -26.81
C ASN A 17 -31.45 18.59 -26.13
N GLY A 18 -30.59 19.26 -25.37
CA GLY A 18 -30.84 20.60 -24.84
C GLY A 18 -30.57 21.64 -25.93
N GLN A 19 -31.63 22.27 -26.45
CA GLN A 19 -31.58 23.64 -26.94
C GLN A 19 -32.99 24.22 -27.12
N GLY A 20 -33.23 25.34 -26.44
CA GLY A 20 -34.06 26.45 -26.91
C GLY A 20 -35.58 26.24 -26.90
N GLY A 21 -36.25 26.78 -25.88
CA GLY A 21 -37.72 26.87 -25.86
C GLY A 21 -38.22 27.74 -24.71
N GLN A 22 -38.23 29.04 -24.96
CA GLN A 22 -38.92 30.12 -24.24
C GLN A 22 -40.36 29.73 -23.83
N TYR A 23 -40.90 30.31 -22.74
CA TYR A 23 -42.28 30.83 -22.56
C TYR A 23 -42.76 30.75 -21.09
N GLY A 24 -43.19 31.92 -20.57
CA GLY A 24 -44.38 32.03 -19.71
C GLY A 24 -44.21 31.90 -18.20
N ASN A 25 -43.79 32.99 -17.53
CA ASN A 25 -44.09 33.21 -16.11
C ASN A 25 -45.27 34.20 -16.03
N GLN A 26 -46.46 33.74 -15.64
CA GLN A 26 -47.57 34.59 -15.17
C GLN A 26 -48.75 33.79 -14.62
N GLY A 27 -49.16 34.11 -13.38
CA GLY A 27 -50.52 33.90 -12.84
C GLY A 27 -50.82 32.50 -12.29
N TYR A 28 -51.60 32.28 -11.23
CA TYR A 28 -52.53 33.13 -10.48
C TYR A 28 -52.63 32.60 -9.04
N ALA A 29 -52.81 33.52 -8.08
CA ALA A 29 -53.28 33.20 -6.74
C ALA A 29 -54.74 32.75 -6.79
N GLN A 30 -55.09 31.71 -6.02
CA GLN A 30 -56.45 31.25 -5.81
C GLN A 30 -56.76 31.21 -4.30
N PRO A 31 -57.76 31.95 -3.80
CA PRO A 31 -58.26 31.81 -2.43
C PRO A 31 -59.52 30.93 -2.41
N GLY A 32 -59.63 30.06 -1.40
CA GLY A 32 -60.82 29.23 -1.15
C GLY A 32 -60.96 28.87 0.33
N PRO A 33 -62.20 28.70 0.85
CA PRO A 33 -62.67 29.44 2.02
C PRO A 33 -62.68 28.69 3.36
N GLN A 34 -62.72 29.48 4.43
CA GLN A 34 -62.92 29.09 5.82
C GLN A 34 -64.33 28.50 6.03
N GLN A 35 -64.42 27.35 6.71
CA GLN A 35 -65.68 26.83 7.24
C GLN A 35 -65.50 26.32 8.68
N TYR A 36 -66.44 26.73 9.53
CA TYR A 36 -66.44 26.72 10.99
C TYR A 36 -67.20 25.49 11.52
N GLY A 37 -66.69 24.82 12.56
CA GLY A 37 -67.46 23.82 13.33
C GLY A 37 -66.60 22.75 14.02
N ALA A 38 -66.62 22.72 15.36
CA ALA A 38 -66.11 21.64 16.22
C ALA A 38 -67.33 20.82 16.75
N PRO A 39 -67.19 19.56 17.26
CA PRO A 39 -66.29 19.17 18.36
C PRO A 39 -65.56 17.82 18.20
N GLN A 40 -64.61 17.59 19.11
CA GLN A 40 -63.76 16.41 19.26
C GLN A 40 -64.53 15.08 19.46
N GLN A 41 -63.96 13.95 19.00
CA GLN A 41 -63.80 12.71 19.80
C GLN A 41 -63.03 11.57 19.05
N TRP A 42 -61.98 11.08 19.73
CA TRP A 42 -61.34 9.74 19.75
C TRP A 42 -60.98 8.97 18.45
N GLY A 43 -59.67 8.89 18.18
CA GLY A 43 -59.06 7.83 17.35
C GLY A 43 -57.57 8.06 17.14
N GLN A 44 -56.72 7.26 17.79
CA GLN A 44 -55.26 7.28 17.61
C GLN A 44 -54.89 7.09 16.13
N GLN A 45 -54.31 8.11 15.50
CA GLN A 45 -53.67 7.97 14.20
C GLN A 45 -52.16 7.89 14.41
N ALA A 46 -51.62 6.71 14.09
CA ALA A 46 -50.20 6.40 14.07
C ALA A 46 -49.42 7.44 13.25
N PRO A 47 -48.15 7.75 13.59
CA PRO A 47 -47.35 8.65 12.78
C PRO A 47 -47.19 8.04 11.39
N GLN A 48 -47.85 8.65 10.39
CA GLN A 48 -47.65 8.34 8.99
C GLN A 48 -46.18 8.64 8.65
N GLN A 49 -45.37 7.58 8.62
CA GLN A 49 -44.06 7.60 8.01
C GLN A 49 -44.26 7.94 6.54
N SER A 50 -43.92 9.17 6.16
CA SER A 50 -43.93 9.59 4.75
C SER A 50 -42.91 8.73 3.97
N PRO A 51 -43.32 7.91 2.98
CA PRO A 51 -42.40 7.02 2.26
C PRO A 51 -41.50 7.74 1.23
N TYR A 52 -41.59 9.07 1.13
CA TYR A 52 -41.09 9.83 -0.02
C TYR A 52 -39.99 10.84 0.31
N GLN A 53 -39.13 10.55 1.29
CA GLN A 53 -37.83 11.22 1.43
C GLN A 53 -36.67 10.26 1.13
N GLN A 54 -36.80 9.46 0.06
CA GLN A 54 -35.61 9.01 -0.64
C GLN A 54 -35.13 10.16 -1.51
N ASN A 55 -34.16 10.91 -1.00
CA ASN A 55 -33.45 11.93 -1.76
C ASN A 55 -32.73 11.22 -2.94
N PRO A 56 -33.19 11.36 -4.19
CA PRO A 56 -32.62 10.64 -5.35
C PRO A 56 -31.20 11.11 -5.68
N TYR A 57 -30.74 12.16 -5.00
CA TYR A 57 -29.42 12.76 -5.10
C TYR A 57 -28.56 12.52 -3.86
N ALA A 58 -28.92 11.56 -2.99
CA ALA A 58 -27.95 11.02 -2.04
C ALA A 58 -26.82 10.41 -2.88
N ALA A 59 -25.78 11.20 -3.15
CA ALA A 59 -24.58 10.76 -3.80
C ALA A 59 -24.17 9.47 -3.08
N THR A 60 -24.17 8.35 -3.80
CA THR A 60 -23.44 7.16 -3.38
C THR A 60 -22.03 7.66 -3.11
N GLY A 61 -21.71 7.86 -1.83
CA GLY A 61 -20.54 8.61 -1.42
C GLY A 61 -19.32 7.97 -2.06
N GLN A 62 -18.76 8.62 -3.08
CA GLN A 62 -17.48 8.24 -3.65
C GLN A 62 -16.47 8.48 -2.53
N GLN A 63 -16.22 7.45 -1.73
CA GLN A 63 -15.21 7.50 -0.69
C GLN A 63 -13.86 7.58 -1.39
N TYR A 64 -13.06 8.57 -1.01
CA TYR A 64 -11.71 8.74 -1.51
C TYR A 64 -10.72 8.22 -0.48
N MET A 65 -9.60 7.73 -0.98
CA MET A 65 -8.50 7.28 -0.15
C MET A 65 -7.97 8.42 0.72
N THR A 66 -7.78 8.14 2.02
CA THR A 66 -7.25 9.08 3.01
C THR A 66 -5.86 8.65 3.52
N MET A 67 -5.19 9.52 4.28
CA MET A 67 -3.96 9.14 4.95
C MET A 67 -4.20 8.08 6.04
N ASP A 68 -5.33 8.17 6.73
CA ASP A 68 -5.73 7.18 7.74
C ASP A 68 -5.88 5.79 7.13
N ASP A 69 -6.36 5.71 5.88
CA ASP A 69 -6.43 4.45 5.15
C ASP A 69 -5.06 3.82 4.93
N VAL A 70 -4.03 4.61 4.59
CA VAL A 70 -2.64 4.15 4.40
C VAL A 70 -2.08 3.67 5.72
N VAL A 71 -2.16 4.51 6.75
CA VAL A 71 -1.59 4.24 8.08
C VAL A 71 -2.20 2.98 8.68
N SER A 72 -3.53 2.85 8.62
CA SER A 72 -4.25 1.69 9.16
C SER A 72 -3.85 0.39 8.43
N LYS A 73 -3.86 0.37 7.09
CA LYS A 73 -3.57 -0.85 6.32
C LYS A 73 -2.11 -1.26 6.42
N THR A 74 -1.20 -0.29 6.40
CA THR A 74 0.23 -0.53 6.65
C THR A 74 0.44 -1.09 8.05
N GLY A 75 -0.19 -0.50 9.08
CA GLY A 75 -0.12 -0.98 10.46
C GLY A 75 -0.65 -2.42 10.63
N ILE A 76 -1.80 -2.74 10.03
CA ILE A 76 -2.37 -4.09 10.05
C ILE A 76 -1.43 -5.07 9.34
N SER A 77 -0.88 -4.71 8.18
CA SER A 77 0.07 -5.53 7.44
C SER A 77 1.34 -5.82 8.26
N PHE A 78 1.93 -4.81 8.91
CA PHE A 78 3.06 -5.01 9.82
C PHE A 78 2.71 -5.89 11.00
N LEU A 79 1.55 -5.68 11.63
CA LEU A 79 1.10 -6.50 12.74
C LEU A 79 1.00 -7.97 12.34
N VAL A 80 0.41 -8.26 11.17
CA VAL A 80 0.35 -9.63 10.65
C VAL A 80 1.74 -10.21 10.41
N THR A 81 2.66 -9.45 9.84
CA THR A 81 4.06 -9.88 9.65
C THR A 81 4.74 -10.20 10.99
N VAL A 82 4.59 -9.34 12.00
CA VAL A 82 5.19 -9.55 13.33
C VAL A 82 4.58 -10.76 14.04
N LEU A 83 3.26 -10.92 14.00
CA LEU A 83 2.58 -12.08 14.60
C LEU A 83 2.99 -13.38 13.92
N ALA A 84 3.08 -13.40 12.60
CA ALA A 84 3.57 -14.56 11.85
C ALA A 84 5.04 -14.86 12.17
N ALA A 85 5.89 -13.85 12.29
CA ALA A 85 7.29 -14.01 12.70
C ALA A 85 7.42 -14.56 14.13
N ALA A 86 6.61 -14.05 15.07
CA ALA A 86 6.57 -14.55 16.44
C ALA A 86 6.06 -16.00 16.52
N ALA A 87 5.08 -16.37 15.68
CA ALA A 87 4.59 -17.74 15.61
C ALA A 87 5.68 -18.74 15.18
N VAL A 88 6.63 -18.32 14.33
CA VAL A 88 7.78 -19.17 13.96
C VAL A 88 8.62 -19.54 15.18
N TRP A 89 8.85 -18.59 16.10
CA TRP A 89 9.67 -18.81 17.30
C TRP A 89 8.99 -19.71 18.34
N ALA A 90 7.68 -19.99 18.18
CA ALA A 90 6.95 -20.94 19.00
C ALA A 90 7.04 -22.39 18.48
N VAL A 91 7.58 -22.59 17.27
CA VAL A 91 7.75 -23.90 16.61
C VAL A 91 9.21 -24.35 16.78
N PRO A 92 9.51 -25.67 16.87
CA PRO A 92 10.90 -26.14 16.94
C PRO A 92 11.75 -25.66 15.75
N GLY A 93 12.95 -25.15 16.04
CA GLY A 93 13.79 -24.42 15.08
C GLY A 93 14.12 -25.16 13.77
N GLN A 94 14.26 -26.49 13.79
CA GLN A 94 14.48 -27.27 12.56
C GLN A 94 13.25 -27.28 11.63
N ALA A 95 12.04 -27.30 12.20
CA ALA A 95 10.80 -27.21 11.45
C ALA A 95 10.57 -25.78 10.93
N ALA A 96 10.90 -24.76 11.73
CA ALA A 96 10.86 -23.36 11.33
C ALA A 96 11.72 -23.08 10.09
N MET A 97 12.96 -23.56 10.08
CA MET A 97 13.87 -23.37 8.93
C MET A 97 13.38 -24.13 7.68
N GLY A 98 12.80 -25.32 7.85
CA GLY A 98 12.20 -26.08 6.77
C GLY A 98 11.00 -25.39 6.12
N LEU A 99 10.27 -24.57 6.88
CA LEU A 99 9.13 -23.77 6.38
C LEU A 99 9.55 -22.41 5.80
N ALA A 100 10.71 -21.89 6.21
CA ALA A 100 11.20 -20.58 5.80
C ALA A 100 11.37 -20.44 4.29
N LEU A 101 12.06 -21.39 3.66
CA LEU A 101 12.35 -21.33 2.22
C LEU A 101 11.06 -21.41 1.37
N PRO A 102 10.14 -22.38 1.59
CA PRO A 102 8.85 -22.38 0.92
C PRO A 102 8.05 -21.09 1.16
N ALA A 103 8.01 -20.58 2.40
CA ALA A 103 7.27 -19.36 2.72
C ALA A 103 7.80 -18.13 1.97
N VAL A 104 9.13 -17.94 1.94
CA VAL A 104 9.77 -16.85 1.19
C VAL A 104 9.53 -16.98 -0.31
N LEU A 105 9.62 -18.19 -0.87
CA LEU A 105 9.39 -18.41 -2.30
C LEU A 105 7.94 -18.14 -2.70
N ILE A 106 6.98 -18.62 -1.91
CA ILE A 106 5.55 -18.34 -2.15
C ILE A 106 5.28 -16.84 -1.97
N ALA A 107 5.82 -16.22 -0.92
CA ALA A 107 5.70 -14.78 -0.70
C ALA A 107 6.30 -13.98 -1.88
N PHE A 108 7.44 -14.40 -2.40
CA PHE A 108 8.06 -13.77 -3.57
C PHE A 108 7.15 -13.84 -4.80
N VAL A 109 6.59 -15.01 -5.11
CA VAL A 109 5.63 -15.16 -6.22
C VAL A 109 4.37 -14.29 -5.99
N VAL A 110 3.80 -14.32 -4.79
CA VAL A 110 2.64 -13.48 -4.44
C VAL A 110 2.98 -12.00 -4.59
N GLY A 111 4.15 -11.58 -4.11
CA GLY A 111 4.64 -10.21 -4.23
C GLY A 111 4.82 -9.77 -5.68
N LEU A 112 5.36 -10.63 -6.55
CA LEU A 112 5.44 -10.38 -7.99
C LEU A 112 4.05 -10.25 -8.62
N VAL A 113 3.11 -11.12 -8.26
CA VAL A 113 1.73 -11.05 -8.76
C VAL A 113 1.04 -9.76 -8.33
N ILE A 114 1.18 -9.35 -7.05
CA ILE A 114 0.65 -8.07 -6.55
C ILE A 114 1.29 -6.91 -7.30
N SER A 115 2.61 -6.93 -7.51
CA SER A 115 3.37 -5.86 -8.16
C SER A 115 2.98 -5.68 -9.62
N PHE A 116 2.97 -6.77 -10.41
CA PHE A 116 2.68 -6.70 -11.85
C PHE A 116 1.20 -6.48 -12.15
N LYS A 117 0.29 -7.05 -11.35
CA LYS A 117 -1.16 -6.89 -11.54
C LYS A 117 -1.75 -5.72 -10.75
N GLN A 118 -0.93 -4.99 -9.99
CA GLN A 118 -1.33 -3.87 -9.14
C GLN A 118 -2.55 -4.21 -8.25
N ILE A 119 -2.50 -5.37 -7.60
CA ILE A 119 -3.64 -5.90 -6.84
C ILE A 119 -3.82 -5.10 -5.56
N ALA A 120 -4.89 -4.32 -5.50
CA ALA A 120 -5.31 -3.57 -4.33
C ALA A 120 -6.36 -4.34 -3.49
N ASN A 121 -5.97 -5.52 -2.97
CA ASN A 121 -6.87 -6.43 -2.24
C ASN A 121 -6.30 -6.78 -0.84
N PRO A 122 -7.10 -6.65 0.24
CA PRO A 122 -6.68 -7.04 1.60
C PRO A 122 -6.14 -8.46 1.70
N ALA A 123 -6.83 -9.44 1.11
CA ALA A 123 -6.44 -10.85 1.24
C ALA A 123 -5.06 -11.11 0.64
N ALA A 124 -4.75 -10.50 -0.51
CA ALA A 124 -3.44 -10.64 -1.16
C ALA A 124 -2.34 -9.99 -0.32
N THR A 125 -2.54 -8.75 0.14
CA THR A 125 -1.57 -8.03 0.96
C THR A 125 -1.32 -8.71 2.30
N LEU A 126 -2.37 -9.21 2.97
CA LEU A 126 -2.25 -9.90 4.26
C LEU A 126 -1.65 -11.31 4.13
N ALA A 127 -1.98 -12.04 3.04
CA ALA A 127 -1.33 -13.31 2.76
C ALA A 127 0.17 -13.13 2.51
N TYR A 128 0.56 -12.12 1.73
CA TYR A 128 1.96 -11.75 1.55
C TYR A 128 2.61 -11.39 2.89
N ALA A 129 1.97 -10.57 3.71
CA ALA A 129 2.47 -10.15 5.02
C ALA A 129 2.71 -11.33 5.97
N ALA A 130 1.80 -12.31 5.99
CA ALA A 130 1.92 -13.52 6.80
C ALA A 130 3.05 -14.43 6.30
N LEU A 131 3.11 -14.69 4.99
CA LEU A 131 4.16 -15.54 4.40
C LEU A 131 5.56 -14.93 4.56
N MET A 132 5.69 -13.62 4.31
CA MET A 132 6.94 -12.91 4.60
C MET A 132 7.26 -12.90 6.09
N GLY A 133 6.26 -12.77 6.97
CA GLY A 133 6.46 -12.86 8.41
C GLY A 133 7.08 -14.19 8.83
N VAL A 134 6.62 -15.31 8.25
CA VAL A 134 7.24 -16.62 8.46
C VAL A 134 8.70 -16.64 7.99
N GLY A 135 8.95 -16.17 6.76
CA GLY A 135 10.30 -16.12 6.20
C GLY A 135 11.27 -15.27 7.02
N VAL A 136 10.87 -14.04 7.34
CA VAL A 136 11.65 -13.10 8.13
C VAL A 136 11.83 -13.60 9.56
N GLY A 137 10.80 -14.20 10.17
CA GLY A 137 10.86 -14.78 11.51
C GLY A 137 11.91 -15.88 11.62
N ALA A 138 11.93 -16.81 10.66
CA ALA A 138 12.92 -17.89 10.61
C ALA A 138 14.35 -17.38 10.36
N ILE A 139 14.53 -16.41 9.45
CA ILE A 139 15.83 -15.75 9.24
C ILE A 139 16.28 -15.06 10.53
N SER A 140 15.37 -14.36 11.21
CA SER A 140 15.65 -13.66 12.47
C SER A 140 16.04 -14.63 13.58
N GLU A 141 15.38 -15.77 13.69
CA GLU A 141 15.73 -16.84 14.63
C GLU A 141 17.14 -17.37 14.35
N ALA A 142 17.45 -17.65 13.09
CA ALA A 142 18.78 -18.10 12.66
C ALA A 142 19.87 -17.11 13.11
N PHE A 143 19.71 -15.83 12.79
CA PHE A 143 20.66 -14.79 13.18
C PHE A 143 20.74 -14.62 14.70
N ASN A 144 19.61 -14.69 15.41
CA ASN A 144 19.59 -14.53 16.86
C ASN A 144 20.25 -15.70 17.61
N SER A 145 20.23 -16.92 17.04
CA SER A 145 20.91 -18.09 17.60
C SER A 145 22.44 -17.94 17.60
N VAL A 146 23.00 -17.21 16.62
CA VAL A 146 24.44 -16.93 16.51
C VAL A 146 24.80 -15.61 17.19
N TYR A 147 23.95 -14.59 17.05
CA TYR A 147 24.15 -13.24 17.56
C TYR A 147 22.98 -12.82 18.47
N PRO A 148 22.99 -13.21 19.76
CA PRO A 148 21.90 -12.88 20.68
C PRO A 148 21.58 -11.39 20.72
N GLY A 149 20.29 -11.06 20.65
CA GLY A 149 19.77 -9.69 20.75
C GLY A 149 19.93 -8.85 19.47
N ILE A 150 20.48 -9.41 18.39
CA ILE A 150 20.67 -8.69 17.11
C ILE A 150 19.32 -8.28 16.49
N VAL A 151 18.28 -9.09 16.67
CA VAL A 151 16.95 -8.86 16.11
C VAL A 151 16.34 -7.58 16.67
N MET A 152 16.42 -7.36 17.98
CA MET A 152 15.89 -6.14 18.59
C MET A 152 16.63 -4.89 18.10
N GLN A 153 17.94 -4.97 17.91
CA GLN A 153 18.73 -3.87 17.35
C GLN A 153 18.35 -3.58 15.90
N ALA A 154 18.15 -4.63 15.09
CA ALA A 154 17.71 -4.50 13.71
C ALA A 154 16.32 -3.84 13.64
N VAL A 155 15.36 -4.29 14.47
CA VAL A 155 14.02 -3.68 14.57
C VAL A 155 14.11 -2.20 14.93
N ILE A 156 14.88 -1.84 15.95
CA ILE A 156 15.07 -0.43 16.37
C ILE A 156 15.70 0.37 15.22
N GLY A 157 16.71 -0.17 14.55
CA GLY A 157 17.35 0.46 13.40
C GLY A 157 16.39 0.69 12.24
N THR A 158 15.56 -0.30 11.91
CA THR A 158 14.56 -0.20 10.84
C THR A 158 13.52 0.87 11.15
N PHE A 159 12.95 0.88 12.35
CA PHE A 159 12.00 1.92 12.74
C PHE A 159 12.67 3.30 12.82
N GLY A 160 13.90 3.39 13.31
CA GLY A 160 14.68 4.63 13.33
C GLY A 160 14.86 5.22 11.93
N VAL A 161 15.27 4.40 10.96
CA VAL A 161 15.38 4.81 9.56
C VAL A 161 14.01 5.15 8.97
N PHE A 162 12.99 4.32 9.20
CA PHE A 162 11.64 4.56 8.69
C PHE A 162 11.08 5.90 9.16
N PHE A 163 11.09 6.16 10.47
CA PHE A 163 10.62 7.42 11.03
C PHE A 163 11.49 8.60 10.63
N GLY A 164 12.82 8.42 10.57
CA GLY A 164 13.75 9.43 10.07
C GLY A 164 13.41 9.84 8.64
N MET A 165 13.21 8.87 7.75
CA MET A 165 12.82 9.12 6.35
C MET A 165 11.43 9.73 6.24
N LEU A 166 10.48 9.33 7.08
CA LEU A 166 9.14 9.94 7.14
C LEU A 166 9.21 11.41 7.52
N VAL A 167 10.05 11.78 8.50
CA VAL A 167 10.29 13.18 8.88
C VAL A 167 10.93 13.96 7.74
N VAL A 168 11.95 13.38 7.09
CA VAL A 168 12.61 13.99 5.92
C VAL A 168 11.63 14.25 4.79
N TYR A 169 10.73 13.31 4.50
CA TYR A 169 9.68 13.46 3.50
C TYR A 169 8.67 14.55 3.89
N LYS A 170 8.12 14.47 5.11
CA LYS A 170 7.08 15.40 5.60
C LYS A 170 7.56 16.85 5.70
N THR A 171 8.82 17.05 6.07
CA THR A 171 9.45 18.39 6.11
C THR A 171 9.78 18.94 4.73
N GLY A 172 9.72 18.10 3.69
CA GLY A 172 10.12 18.47 2.34
C GLY A 172 11.61 18.72 2.19
N ALA A 173 12.43 18.26 3.16
CA ALA A 173 13.89 18.39 3.14
C ALA A 173 14.49 17.69 1.91
N ILE A 174 13.91 16.56 1.50
CA ILE A 174 14.20 15.88 0.23
C ILE A 174 12.91 15.78 -0.57
N ARG A 175 12.91 16.34 -1.78
CA ARG A 175 11.76 16.27 -2.69
C ARG A 175 11.91 15.10 -3.66
N VAL A 176 10.88 14.28 -3.78
CA VAL A 176 10.80 13.21 -4.77
C VAL A 176 10.59 13.84 -6.15
N THR A 177 11.68 13.94 -6.91
CA THR A 177 11.64 14.44 -8.29
C THR A 177 11.76 13.27 -9.27
N PRO A 178 11.28 13.43 -10.52
CA PRO A 178 11.44 12.37 -11.54
C PRO A 178 12.90 11.92 -11.74
N LYS A 179 13.87 12.81 -11.50
CA LYS A 179 15.30 12.47 -11.55
C LYS A 179 15.70 11.55 -10.38
N LEU A 180 15.28 11.89 -9.15
CA LEU A 180 15.54 11.07 -7.97
C LEU A 180 14.90 9.68 -8.10
N THR A 181 13.63 9.61 -8.53
CA THR A 181 12.92 8.34 -8.75
C THR A 181 13.66 7.45 -9.75
N ARG A 182 14.10 7.99 -10.90
CA ARG A 182 14.87 7.22 -11.89
C ARG A 182 16.20 6.71 -11.34
N TRP A 183 16.88 7.52 -10.52
CA TRP A 183 18.15 7.12 -9.90
C TRP A 183 17.95 6.00 -8.88
N ILE A 184 16.96 6.12 -8.00
CA ILE A 184 16.63 5.08 -7.00
C ILE A 184 16.18 3.78 -7.68
N VAL A 185 15.30 3.87 -8.68
CA VAL A 185 14.86 2.69 -9.45
C VAL A 185 16.04 2.04 -10.17
N GLY A 186 16.92 2.83 -10.79
CA GLY A 186 18.16 2.31 -11.37
C GLY A 186 19.08 1.64 -10.35
N ALA A 187 19.22 2.22 -9.16
CA ALA A 187 19.99 1.64 -8.05
C ALA A 187 19.37 0.33 -7.55
N MET A 188 18.04 0.24 -7.43
CA MET A 188 17.34 -1.00 -7.07
C MET A 188 17.61 -2.12 -8.08
N PHE A 189 17.53 -1.83 -9.39
CA PHE A 189 17.88 -2.80 -10.43
C PHE A 189 19.36 -3.19 -10.38
N GLY A 190 20.26 -2.23 -10.12
CA GLY A 190 21.69 -2.49 -9.96
C GLY A 190 21.99 -3.41 -8.78
N VAL A 191 21.38 -3.15 -7.62
CA VAL A 191 21.48 -4.01 -6.43
C VAL A 191 20.94 -5.42 -6.73
N LEU A 192 19.78 -5.53 -7.36
CA LEU A 192 19.19 -6.81 -7.72
C LEU A 192 20.08 -7.59 -8.70
N ALA A 193 20.61 -6.93 -9.73
CA ALA A 193 21.53 -7.54 -10.67
C ALA A 193 22.81 -8.04 -9.97
N LEU A 194 23.41 -7.24 -9.09
CA LEU A 194 24.59 -7.65 -8.32
C LEU A 194 24.29 -8.84 -7.40
N MET A 195 23.13 -8.86 -6.73
CA MET A 195 22.71 -9.99 -5.90
C MET A 195 22.52 -11.26 -6.72
N LEU A 196 21.96 -11.17 -7.93
CA LEU A 196 21.80 -12.30 -8.84
C LEU A 196 23.14 -12.81 -9.36
N VAL A 197 24.04 -11.91 -9.78
CA VAL A 197 25.39 -12.29 -10.21
C VAL A 197 26.14 -12.96 -9.06
N ASN A 198 26.05 -12.42 -7.84
CA ASN A 198 26.67 -13.04 -6.66
C ASN A 198 26.10 -14.44 -6.40
N LEU A 199 24.79 -14.63 -6.55
CA LEU A 199 24.16 -15.95 -6.40
C LEU A 199 24.65 -16.94 -7.45
N VAL A 200 24.67 -16.54 -8.74
CA VAL A 200 25.16 -17.39 -9.83
C VAL A 200 26.64 -17.72 -9.64
N ALA A 201 27.46 -16.74 -9.23
CA ALA A 201 28.87 -16.96 -8.93
C ALA A 201 29.06 -17.96 -7.78
N ALA A 202 28.25 -17.87 -6.72
CA ALA A 202 28.29 -18.82 -5.61
C ALA A 202 27.91 -20.25 -6.04
N LEU A 203 26.91 -20.39 -6.92
CA LEU A 203 26.45 -21.68 -7.43
C LEU A 203 27.46 -22.36 -8.37
N ILE A 204 28.18 -21.58 -9.19
CA ILE A 204 29.14 -22.11 -10.17
C ILE A 204 30.54 -22.30 -9.55
N GLY A 205 31.00 -21.34 -8.75
CA GLY A 205 32.37 -21.31 -8.23
C GLY A 205 32.57 -22.07 -6.92
N GLY A 206 31.49 -22.33 -6.17
CA GLY A 206 31.57 -22.83 -4.79
C GLY A 206 32.07 -21.75 -3.81
N GLY A 207 31.46 -21.64 -2.64
CA GLY A 207 31.80 -20.62 -1.63
C GLY A 207 30.96 -19.35 -1.72
N ASP A 208 31.52 -18.20 -1.33
CA ASP A 208 30.76 -16.95 -1.07
C ASP A 208 30.47 -16.08 -2.30
N GLY A 209 30.61 -16.63 -3.51
CA GLY A 209 30.37 -15.91 -4.77
C GLY A 209 31.40 -14.78 -5.00
N LEU A 210 30.92 -13.54 -5.10
CA LEU A 210 31.78 -12.35 -5.30
C LEU A 210 32.34 -11.78 -3.99
N GLY A 211 32.10 -12.43 -2.84
CA GLY A 211 32.50 -11.91 -1.54
C GLY A 211 31.71 -10.67 -1.09
N LEU A 212 30.63 -10.32 -1.80
CA LEU A 212 29.76 -9.18 -1.44
C LEU A 212 29.00 -9.40 -0.13
N ARG A 213 28.99 -10.65 0.37
CA ARG A 213 28.25 -11.06 1.56
C ARG A 213 29.06 -11.88 2.56
N SER A 214 30.37 -12.05 2.34
CA SER A 214 31.27 -12.92 3.12
C SER A 214 31.88 -12.23 4.35
N GLY A 215 31.28 -11.14 4.83
CA GLY A 215 31.86 -10.33 5.91
C GLY A 215 32.99 -9.39 5.46
N GLY A 216 33.51 -8.63 6.42
CA GLY A 216 34.60 -7.68 6.22
C GLY A 216 34.21 -6.33 5.58
N PRO A 217 35.20 -5.46 5.28
CA PRO A 217 34.96 -4.07 4.89
C PRO A 217 34.10 -3.90 3.62
N ILE A 218 34.27 -4.78 2.64
CA ILE A 218 33.52 -4.73 1.37
C ILE A 218 32.04 -5.05 1.61
N ALA A 219 31.74 -6.08 2.40
CA ALA A 219 30.36 -6.46 2.72
C ALA A 219 29.64 -5.36 3.52
N ILE A 220 30.35 -4.70 4.44
CA ILE A 220 29.84 -3.55 5.20
C ILE A 220 29.50 -2.38 4.26
N ILE A 221 30.44 -1.97 3.40
CA ILE A 221 30.20 -0.87 2.45
C ILE A 221 29.02 -1.19 1.52
N PHE A 222 28.99 -2.41 0.99
CA PHE A 222 27.90 -2.86 0.13
C PHE A 222 26.55 -2.80 0.86
N SER A 223 26.47 -3.34 2.08
CA SER A 223 25.26 -3.32 2.88
C SER A 223 24.81 -1.89 3.22
N LEU A 224 25.73 -0.98 3.55
CA LEU A 224 25.41 0.44 3.77
C LEU A 224 24.82 1.10 2.51
N VAL A 225 25.37 0.80 1.33
CA VAL A 225 24.80 1.28 0.06
C VAL A 225 23.40 0.73 -0.13
N VAL A 226 23.18 -0.56 0.09
CA VAL A 226 21.85 -1.19 -0.07
C VAL A 226 20.84 -0.62 0.93
N ILE A 227 21.22 -0.43 2.19
CA ILE A 227 20.40 0.23 3.22
C ILE A 227 20.04 1.65 2.79
N GLY A 228 21.01 2.39 2.24
CA GLY A 228 20.78 3.72 1.68
C GLY A 228 19.71 3.68 0.57
N VAL A 229 19.85 2.78 -0.40
CA VAL A 229 18.85 2.60 -1.47
C VAL A 229 17.48 2.26 -0.90
N ALA A 230 17.38 1.31 0.04
CA ALA A 230 16.13 0.96 0.68
C ALA A 230 15.49 2.14 1.45
N ALA A 231 16.29 2.92 2.17
CA ALA A 231 15.83 4.12 2.86
C ALA A 231 15.31 5.19 1.88
N PHE A 232 15.99 5.40 0.75
CA PHE A 232 15.51 6.31 -0.30
C PHE A 232 14.25 5.78 -0.99
N SER A 233 14.10 4.47 -1.15
CA SER A 233 12.86 3.86 -1.67
C SER A 233 11.65 4.17 -0.79
N LEU A 234 11.81 4.32 0.53
CA LEU A 234 10.73 4.77 1.40
C LEU A 234 10.20 6.17 1.01
N LEU A 235 11.06 7.07 0.51
CA LEU A 235 10.57 8.36 0.02
C LEU A 235 9.64 8.18 -1.18
N LEU A 236 9.94 7.24 -2.07
CA LEU A 236 9.08 6.92 -3.21
C LEU A 236 7.76 6.31 -2.77
N ASP A 237 7.79 5.47 -1.73
CA ASP A 237 6.58 4.88 -1.17
C ASP A 237 5.67 5.92 -0.51
N PHE A 238 6.25 6.88 0.22
CA PHE A 238 5.50 8.00 0.80
C PHE A 238 4.94 8.93 -0.28
N ASP A 239 5.71 9.20 -1.33
CA ASP A 239 5.26 10.00 -2.47
C ASP A 239 4.13 9.34 -3.26
N MET A 240 4.20 8.02 -3.44
CA MET A 240 3.12 7.25 -4.04
C MET A 240 1.84 7.34 -3.20
N ALA A 241 1.94 7.32 -1.86
CA ALA A 241 0.81 7.48 -0.95
C ALA A 241 0.15 8.86 -1.10
N ASP A 242 0.95 9.92 -1.01
CA ASP A 242 0.50 11.31 -1.15
C ASP A 242 -0.12 11.57 -2.53
N GLU A 243 0.52 11.08 -3.59
CA GLU A 243 0.03 11.25 -4.95
C GLU A 243 -1.30 10.51 -5.18
N ALA A 244 -1.45 9.30 -4.64
CA ALA A 244 -2.72 8.55 -4.71
C ALA A 244 -3.87 9.30 -4.02
N ILE A 245 -3.62 9.87 -2.85
CA ILE A 245 -4.60 10.69 -2.11
C ILE A 245 -4.96 11.94 -2.92
N ARG A 246 -3.96 12.66 -3.45
CA ARG A 246 -4.18 13.87 -4.27
C ARG A 246 -4.98 13.60 -5.54
N ARG A 247 -4.82 12.41 -6.12
CA ARG A 247 -5.57 11.96 -7.32
C ARG A 247 -6.99 11.49 -6.99
N GLY A 248 -7.38 11.42 -5.70
CA GLY A 248 -8.72 10.97 -5.30
C GLY A 248 -9.00 9.53 -5.72
N VAL A 249 -8.04 8.62 -5.53
CA VAL A 249 -8.24 7.20 -5.87
C VAL A 249 -9.16 6.49 -4.87
N ALA A 250 -9.65 5.31 -5.26
CA ALA A 250 -10.50 4.49 -4.39
C ALA A 250 -9.75 4.01 -3.11
N PRO A 251 -10.43 3.87 -1.95
CA PRO A 251 -9.80 3.54 -0.67
C PRO A 251 -9.09 2.18 -0.65
N LYS A 252 -9.51 1.25 -1.52
CA LYS A 252 -8.87 -0.06 -1.67
C LYS A 252 -7.41 0.04 -2.11
N VAL A 253 -7.02 1.09 -2.84
CA VAL A 253 -5.64 1.31 -3.33
C VAL A 253 -4.65 1.43 -2.17
N ALA A 254 -5.09 1.85 -1.00
CA ALA A 254 -4.27 1.87 0.21
C ALA A 254 -3.71 0.49 0.59
N TRP A 255 -4.34 -0.63 0.18
CA TRP A 255 -3.76 -1.98 0.37
C TRP A 255 -2.55 -2.24 -0.52
N TYR A 256 -2.50 -1.66 -1.72
CA TYR A 256 -1.36 -1.76 -2.61
C TYR A 256 -0.20 -0.89 -2.11
N ILE A 257 -0.50 0.32 -1.61
CA ILE A 257 0.51 1.21 -1.01
C ILE A 257 1.08 0.58 0.27
N ALA A 258 0.22 0.03 1.13
CA ALA A 258 0.65 -0.71 2.31
C ALA A 258 1.55 -1.90 1.97
N PHE A 259 1.25 -2.63 0.89
CA PHE A 259 2.11 -3.69 0.39
C PHE A 259 3.49 -3.16 -0.03
N GLY A 260 3.56 -2.09 -0.82
CA GLY A 260 4.83 -1.49 -1.23
C GLY A 260 5.70 -1.06 -0.04
N LEU A 261 5.10 -0.32 0.91
CA LEU A 261 5.74 0.07 2.15
C LEU A 261 6.25 -1.14 2.96
N LEU A 262 5.44 -2.20 3.06
CA LEU A 262 5.82 -3.42 3.76
C LEU A 262 7.04 -4.09 3.12
N VAL A 263 7.05 -4.21 1.78
CA VAL A 263 8.18 -4.79 1.03
C VAL A 263 9.47 -4.02 1.32
N THR A 264 9.42 -2.68 1.21
CA THR A 264 10.60 -1.83 1.43
C THR A 264 11.10 -1.93 2.87
N VAL A 265 10.21 -1.92 3.86
CA VAL A 265 10.61 -2.01 5.29
C VAL A 265 11.18 -3.38 5.63
N ILE A 266 10.60 -4.47 5.11
CA ILE A 266 11.14 -5.82 5.33
C ILE A 266 12.53 -5.93 4.68
N TRP A 267 12.69 -5.40 3.48
CA TRP A 267 13.99 -5.39 2.80
C TRP A 267 15.03 -4.60 3.63
N LEU A 268 14.68 -3.40 4.08
CA LEU A 268 15.51 -2.59 4.96
C LEU A 268 15.88 -3.33 6.26
N TYR A 269 14.92 -4.02 6.88
CA TYR A 269 15.16 -4.83 8.08
C TYR A 269 16.20 -5.92 7.84
N LEU A 270 16.05 -6.70 6.77
CA LEU A 270 16.98 -7.79 6.46
C LEU A 270 18.41 -7.28 6.18
N GLU A 271 18.54 -6.11 5.55
CA GLU A 271 19.85 -5.51 5.29
C GLU A 271 20.48 -4.91 6.55
N ILE A 272 19.71 -4.29 7.45
CA ILE A 272 20.21 -3.85 8.76
C ILE A 272 20.62 -5.05 9.61
N LEU A 273 19.80 -6.11 9.65
CA LEU A 273 20.11 -7.35 10.36
C LEU A 273 21.45 -7.94 9.89
N ARG A 274 21.67 -7.93 8.57
CA ARG A 274 22.92 -8.40 7.95
C ARG A 274 24.10 -7.46 8.20
N LEU A 275 23.91 -6.16 8.14
CA LEU A 275 24.97 -5.20 8.50
C LEU A 275 25.45 -5.45 9.94
N LEU A 276 24.50 -5.62 10.86
CA LEU A 276 24.81 -5.87 12.27
C LEU A 276 25.53 -7.21 12.47
N SER A 277 25.30 -8.23 11.61
CA SER A 277 26.02 -9.49 11.73
C SER A 277 27.48 -9.32 11.36
N TYR A 278 27.80 -8.53 10.32
CA TYR A 278 29.19 -8.26 9.91
C TYR A 278 30.02 -7.54 10.97
N PHE A 279 29.38 -6.79 11.86
CA PHE A 279 30.06 -6.16 13.00
C PHE A 279 30.27 -7.09 14.20
N ARG A 280 29.70 -8.30 14.17
CA ARG A 280 29.73 -9.28 15.25
C ARG A 280 30.40 -10.60 14.87
N GLU A 281 30.77 -10.76 13.60
CA GLU A 281 31.68 -11.78 13.08
C GLU A 281 33.11 -11.54 13.57
#